data_AF-A0A7S1TJX7-F1
#
_entry.id   AF-A0A7S1TJX7-F1
#
_cell.length_a   1.000
_cell.length_b   1.000
_cell.length_c   1.000
_cell.angle_alpha   90.00
_cell.angle_beta   90.00
_cell.angle_gamma   90.00
#
_symmetry.space_group_name_H-M   'P 1'
#
loop_
_entity.id
_entity.type
_entity.pdbx_description
1 polymer ?
#
loop_
_entity_poly.entity_id
_entity_poly.type
_entity_poly.pdbx_seq_one_letter_code
_entity_poly.pdbx_strand_id
1 'polypeptide(L)'
;QILALNSLISSYALSVLYLAGVKFGDRQMFATGVMSSIVFVLMSRARALRKLAPSRPAKSVFARAQFASLLGQFAVHIAAIIAGNALVAPHLDARFDPDVGGRYVPNVLNTVIFVLTTSLQASVFLTN
;
A
#
# COMPACT_ATOMS: atom_id res chain seq x y z
N GLN A 1 2.14 13.34 -0.93
CA GLN A 1 2.87 12.09 -0.63
C GLN A 1 1.94 10.90 -0.65
N ILE A 2 0.79 10.97 0.05
CA ILE A 2 -0.22 9.90 0.09
C ILE A 2 -0.52 9.31 -1.29
N LEU A 3 -0.91 10.15 -2.25
CA LEU A 3 -1.22 9.68 -3.60
C LEU A 3 -0.03 9.01 -4.29
N ALA A 4 1.17 9.59 -4.18
CA ALA A 4 2.38 9.06 -4.80
C ALA A 4 2.78 7.69 -4.22
N LEU A 5 2.72 7.53 -2.90
CA LEU A 5 3.02 6.26 -2.23
C LEU A 5 1.99 5.19 -2.58
N ASN A 6 0.70 5.54 -2.57
CA ASN A 6 -0.36 4.60 -2.96
C ASN A 6 -0.20 4.17 -4.43
N SER A 7 0.14 5.08 -5.34
CA SER A 7 0.43 4.74 -6.74
C SER A 7 1.63 3.81 -6.89
N LEU A 8 2.71 4.05 -6.14
CA LEU A 8 3.91 3.21 -6.17
C LEU A 8 3.63 1.79 -5.66
N ILE A 9 2.91 1.66 -4.54
CA ILE A 9 2.50 0.34 -4.00
C ILE A 9 1.61 -0.39 -5.02
N SER A 10 0.66 0.32 -5.62
CA SER A 10 -0.26 -0.26 -6.61
C SER A 10 0.48 -0.70 -7.87
N SER A 11 1.46 0.08 -8.34
CA SER A 11 2.31 -0.26 -9.48
C SER A 11 3.15 -1.52 -9.21
N TYR A 12 3.70 -1.67 -8.01
CA TYR A 12 4.39 -2.89 -7.61
C TYR A 12 3.46 -4.10 -7.57
N ALA A 13 2.24 -3.92 -7.06
CA ALA A 13 1.23 -4.98 -7.02
C ALA A 13 0.83 -5.44 -8.43
N LEU A 14 0.59 -4.50 -9.34
CA LEU A 14 0.24 -4.77 -10.74
C LEU A 14 1.39 -5.35 -11.59
N SER A 15 2.62 -5.27 -11.10
CA SER A 15 3.80 -5.81 -11.79
C SER A 15 4.29 -7.10 -11.13
N VAL A 16 5.10 -6.98 -10.08
CA VAL A 16 5.81 -8.11 -9.46
C VAL A 16 4.83 -9.09 -8.80
N LEU A 17 3.87 -8.60 -8.02
CA LEU A 17 2.92 -9.49 -7.35
C LEU A 17 1.95 -10.16 -8.34
N TYR A 18 1.56 -9.44 -9.39
CA TYR A 18 0.76 -10.00 -10.49
C TYR A 18 1.49 -11.15 -11.20
N LEU A 19 2.79 -10.99 -11.50
CA LEU A 19 3.63 -12.07 -12.05
C LEU A 19 3.86 -13.22 -11.06
N ALA A 20 3.79 -12.95 -9.76
CA ALA A 20 3.83 -13.98 -8.71
C ALA A 20 2.48 -14.69 -8.51
N GLY A 21 1.46 -14.40 -9.34
CA GLY A 21 0.14 -15.03 -9.27
C GLY A 21 -0.73 -14.51 -8.12
N VAL A 22 -0.37 -13.39 -7.50
CA VAL A 22 -1.17 -12.77 -6.44
C VAL A 22 -2.44 -12.16 -7.04
N LYS A 23 -3.58 -12.50 -6.45
CA LYS A 23 -4.89 -11.96 -6.85
C LYS A 23 -5.68 -11.57 -5.62
N PHE A 24 -6.44 -10.49 -5.74
CA PHE A 24 -7.37 -10.04 -4.71
C PHE A 24 -8.80 -10.30 -5.16
N GLY A 25 -9.65 -10.74 -4.24
CA GLY A 25 -11.05 -10.99 -4.54
C GLY A 25 -11.85 -9.68 -4.64
N ASP A 26 -12.94 -9.70 -5.41
CA ASP A 26 -13.77 -8.50 -5.64
C ASP A 26 -14.31 -7.90 -4.34
N ARG A 27 -14.71 -8.75 -3.38
CA ARG A 27 -15.22 -8.30 -2.07
C ARG A 27 -14.15 -7.59 -1.26
N GLN A 28 -12.90 -8.07 -1.33
CA GLN A 28 -11.76 -7.46 -0.65
C GLN A 28 -11.50 -6.06 -1.22
N MET A 29 -11.39 -5.97 -2.55
CA MET A 29 -11.13 -4.70 -3.25
C MET A 29 -12.27 -3.69 -3.09
N PHE A 30 -13.52 -4.15 -3.11
CA PHE A 30 -14.68 -3.29 -2.84
C PHE A 30 -14.63 -2.71 -1.43
N ALA A 31 -14.41 -3.56 -0.41
CA ALA A 31 -14.36 -3.13 0.98
C ALA A 31 -13.20 -2.14 1.23
N THR A 32 -12.00 -2.43 0.73
CA THR A 32 -10.84 -1.53 0.87
C THR A 32 -11.02 -0.23 0.10
N GLY A 33 -11.67 -0.26 -1.08
CA GLY A 33 -12.00 0.93 -1.85
C GLY A 33 -12.97 1.86 -1.11
N VAL A 34 -14.04 1.30 -0.52
CA VAL A 34 -14.99 2.06 0.30
C VAL A 34 -14.29 2.66 1.53
N MET A 35 -13.50 1.85 2.25
CA MET A 35 -12.77 2.31 3.43
C MET A 35 -11.80 3.44 3.10
N SER A 36 -11.02 3.29 2.04
CA SER A 36 -10.06 4.30 1.57
C SER A 36 -10.77 5.62 1.22
N SER A 37 -11.94 5.54 0.58
CA SER A 37 -12.75 6.70 0.23
C SER A 37 -13.24 7.45 1.47
N ILE A 38 -13.70 6.72 2.50
CA ILE A 38 -14.11 7.32 3.78
C ILE A 38 -12.94 8.04 4.44
N VAL A 39 -11.76 7.41 4.51
CA VAL A 39 -10.55 8.01 5.09
C VAL A 39 -10.17 9.30 4.35
N PHE A 40 -10.22 9.30 3.02
CA PHE A 40 -9.96 10.50 2.22
C PHE A 40 -10.95 11.64 2.52
N VAL A 41 -12.24 11.34 2.68
CA VAL A 41 -13.26 12.34 3.03
C VAL A 41 -13.04 12.89 4.44
N LEU A 42 -12.68 12.05 5.40
CA LEU A 42 -12.39 12.51 6.77
C LEU A 42 -11.15 13.41 6.81
N MET A 43 -10.12 13.06 6.05
CA MET A 43 -8.89 13.85 5.97
C MET A 43 -9.13 15.21 5.30
N SER A 44 -9.98 15.29 4.27
CA SER A 44 -10.32 16.56 3.63
C SER A 44 -11.11 17.51 4.54
N ARG A 45 -11.74 16.98 5.60
CA ARG A 45 -12.48 17.76 6.61
C ARG A 45 -11.65 18.14 7.84
N ALA A 46 -10.35 17.83 7.86
CA ALA A 46 -9.47 18.17 8.98
C ALA A 46 -9.43 19.68 9.23
N ARG A 47 -9.68 20.11 10.47
CA ARG A 47 -9.73 21.53 10.84
C ARG A 47 -8.34 22.10 11.05
N ALA A 48 -8.14 23.34 10.61
CA ALA A 48 -6.94 24.09 10.92
C ALA A 48 -6.79 24.33 12.43
N LEU A 49 -5.55 24.30 12.93
CA LEU A 49 -5.23 24.65 14.31
C LEU A 49 -5.53 26.14 14.59
N ARG A 50 -6.02 26.44 15.79
CA ARG A 50 -6.36 27.81 16.22
C ARG A 50 -5.13 28.73 16.35
N LYS A 51 -3.95 28.16 16.55
CA LYS A 51 -2.68 28.90 16.69
C LYS A 51 -1.73 28.44 15.60
N LEU A 52 -1.22 29.39 14.81
CA LEU A 52 -0.28 29.12 13.73
C LEU A 52 1.12 28.88 14.32
N ALA A 53 1.80 27.85 13.83
CA ALA A 53 3.21 27.63 14.12
C ALA A 53 4.07 28.68 13.39
N PRO A 54 5.22 29.09 13.96
CA PRO A 54 6.17 29.99 13.28
C PRO A 54 6.86 29.35 12.06
N SER A 55 6.79 28.01 11.92
CA SER A 55 7.33 27.28 10.76
C SER A 55 6.35 27.31 9.59
N ARG A 56 6.88 27.60 8.39
CA ARG A 56 6.09 27.59 7.15
C ARG A 56 5.96 26.16 6.61
N PRO A 57 4.80 25.78 6.04
CA PRO A 57 4.65 24.50 5.34
C PRO A 57 5.65 24.37 4.20
N ALA A 58 6.03 23.13 3.87
CA ALA A 58 6.85 22.86 2.69
C ALA A 58 6.14 23.35 1.42
N LYS A 59 6.85 24.10 0.57
CA LYS A 59 6.28 24.70 -0.65
C LYS A 59 6.10 23.70 -1.81
N SER A 60 6.69 22.51 -1.71
CA SER A 60 6.67 21.50 -2.77
C SER A 60 6.89 20.10 -2.20
N VAL A 61 6.32 19.11 -2.87
CA VAL A 61 6.55 17.67 -2.63
C VAL A 61 8.02 17.30 -2.94
N PHE A 62 8.69 18.06 -3.82
CA PHE A 62 10.09 17.86 -4.18
C PHE A 62 11.08 18.59 -3.24
N ALA A 63 10.60 19.21 -2.17
CA ALA A 63 11.50 19.72 -1.14
C ALA A 63 12.34 18.57 -0.56
N ARG A 64 13.64 18.79 -0.32
CA ARG A 64 14.60 17.73 0.06
C ARG A 64 14.08 16.78 1.14
N ALA A 65 13.54 17.30 2.24
CA ALA A 65 13.00 16.48 3.32
C ALA A 65 11.75 15.68 2.92
N GLN A 66 10.85 16.27 2.13
CA GLN A 66 9.62 15.62 1.68
C GLN A 66 9.90 14.53 0.63
N PHE A 67 10.86 14.79 -0.27
CA PHE A 67 11.27 13.83 -1.28
C PHE A 67 12.08 12.67 -0.66
N ALA A 68 13.00 12.96 0.26
CA ALA A 68 13.72 11.93 1.01
C ALA A 68 12.77 11.05 1.84
N SER A 69 11.78 11.65 2.50
CA SER A 69 10.73 10.91 3.22
C SER A 69 9.93 10.01 2.28
N LEU A 70 9.53 10.51 1.10
CA LEU A 70 8.81 9.71 0.10
C LEU A 70 9.62 8.49 -0.36
N LEU A 71 10.90 8.67 -0.68
CA LEU A 71 11.79 7.58 -1.10
C LEU A 71 12.03 6.57 0.03
N GLY A 72 12.27 7.05 1.25
CA GLY A 72 12.47 6.19 2.42
C GLY A 72 11.23 5.36 2.74
N GLN A 73 10.05 5.99 2.76
CA GLN A 73 8.78 5.29 2.93
C GLN A 73 8.61 4.24 1.83
N PHE A 74 8.78 4.60 0.56
CA PHE A 74 8.68 3.65 -0.56
C PHE A 74 9.62 2.45 -0.39
N ALA A 75 10.89 2.67 -0.04
CA ALA A 75 11.86 1.59 0.18
C ALA A 75 11.42 0.64 1.29
N VAL A 76 10.92 1.16 2.43
CA VAL A 76 10.40 0.35 3.53
C VAL A 76 9.17 -0.46 3.10
N HIS A 77 8.27 0.14 2.34
CA HIS A 77 7.04 -0.55 1.87
C HIS A 77 7.38 -1.70 0.91
N ILE A 78 8.28 -1.47 -0.05
CA ILE A 78 8.73 -2.52 -0.97
C ILE A 78 9.47 -3.62 -0.22
N ALA A 79 10.38 -3.26 0.70
CA ALA A 79 11.09 -4.22 1.52
C ALA A 79 10.13 -5.09 2.35
N ALA A 80 9.09 -4.48 2.93
CA ALA A 80 8.06 -5.20 3.67
C ALA A 80 7.30 -6.20 2.78
N ILE A 81 6.92 -5.80 1.56
CA ILE A 81 6.23 -6.69 0.62
C ILE A 81 7.13 -7.85 0.18
N ILE A 82 8.40 -7.57 -0.14
CA ILE A 82 9.39 -8.61 -0.51
C ILE A 82 9.58 -9.59 0.65
N ALA A 83 9.77 -9.08 1.87
CA ALA A 83 9.93 -9.90 3.06
C ALA A 83 8.67 -10.74 3.35
N GLY A 84 7.48 -10.13 3.24
CA GLY A 84 6.21 -10.85 3.39
C GLY A 84 6.05 -11.99 2.39
N ASN A 85 6.39 -11.75 1.12
CA ASN A 85 6.38 -12.79 0.09
C ASN A 85 7.39 -13.91 0.39
N ALA A 86 8.61 -13.55 0.79
CA ALA A 86 9.65 -14.52 1.14
C ALA A 86 9.29 -15.37 2.36
N LEU A 87 8.62 -14.79 3.36
CA LEU A 87 8.15 -15.50 4.55
C LEU A 87 6.99 -16.46 4.26
N VAL A 88 6.17 -16.15 3.25
CA VAL A 88 5.07 -17.01 2.82
C VAL A 88 5.55 -18.15 1.93
N ALA A 89 6.61 -17.95 1.13
CA ALA A 89 7.08 -18.95 0.17
C ALA A 89 7.25 -20.39 0.73
N PRO A 90 7.79 -20.61 1.95
CA PRO A 90 7.91 -21.96 2.54
C PRO A 90 6.57 -22.60 2.93
N HIS A 91 5.50 -21.79 3.07
CA HIS A 91 4.17 -22.22 3.47
C HIS A 91 3.24 -22.47 2.26
N LEU A 92 3.75 -22.32 1.04
CA LEU A 92 2.98 -22.59 -0.17
C LEU A 92 2.97 -24.09 -0.47
N ASP A 93 1.86 -24.55 -1.03
CA ASP A 93 1.73 -25.92 -1.49
C ASP A 93 2.82 -26.23 -2.52
N ALA A 94 3.39 -27.43 -2.48
CA ALA A 94 4.45 -27.86 -3.40
C ALA A 94 4.03 -27.86 -4.89
N ARG A 95 2.74 -27.70 -5.17
CA ARG A 95 2.15 -27.61 -6.52
C ARG A 95 1.68 -26.19 -6.87
N PHE A 96 2.06 -25.18 -6.09
CA PHE A 96 1.69 -23.81 -6.37
C PHE A 96 2.30 -23.37 -7.70
N ASP A 97 1.45 -23.12 -8.69
CA ASP A 97 1.82 -22.59 -9.99
C ASP A 97 1.18 -21.21 -10.17
N PRO A 98 1.99 -20.14 -10.35
CA PRO A 98 1.48 -18.79 -10.58
C PRO A 98 0.65 -18.68 -11.87
N ASP A 99 -0.67 -18.80 -11.75
CA ASP A 99 -1.57 -18.52 -12.87
C ASP A 99 -1.80 -17.00 -12.97
N VAL A 100 -1.21 -16.37 -13.98
CA VAL A 100 -1.37 -14.93 -14.24
C VAL A 100 -2.76 -14.60 -14.82
N GLY A 101 -3.37 -15.51 -15.58
CA GLY A 101 -4.62 -15.27 -16.33
C GLY A 101 -5.92 -15.76 -15.65
N GLY A 102 -5.81 -16.63 -14.65
CA GLY A 102 -6.97 -17.21 -13.96
C GLY A 102 -7.75 -16.27 -13.04
N ARG A 103 -8.73 -16.83 -12.33
CA ARG A 103 -9.54 -16.10 -11.34
C ARG A 103 -8.90 -16.14 -9.95
N TYR A 104 -9.38 -15.28 -9.05
CA TYR A 104 -9.01 -15.33 -7.63
C TYR A 104 -9.35 -16.70 -7.02
N VAL A 105 -8.38 -17.31 -6.34
CA VAL A 105 -8.55 -18.51 -5.52
C VAL A 105 -8.01 -18.21 -4.12
N PRO A 106 -8.73 -18.53 -3.04
CA PRO A 106 -8.24 -18.34 -1.68
C PRO A 106 -6.98 -19.17 -1.44
N ASN A 107 -5.90 -18.52 -1.03
CA ASN A 107 -4.67 -19.17 -0.58
C ASN A 107 -3.93 -18.26 0.43
N VAL A 108 -2.88 -18.80 1.05
CA VAL A 108 -2.10 -18.10 2.08
C VAL A 108 -1.38 -16.89 1.48
N LEU A 109 -0.85 -17.00 0.26
CA LEU A 109 -0.20 -15.88 -0.44
C LEU A 109 -1.11 -14.68 -0.62
N ASN A 110 -2.29 -14.90 -1.21
CA ASN A 110 -3.27 -13.87 -1.48
C ASN A 110 -3.72 -13.20 -0.18
N THR A 111 -3.96 -13.98 0.87
CA THR A 111 -4.39 -13.46 2.17
C THR A 111 -3.30 -12.59 2.82
N VAL A 112 -2.07 -13.10 2.92
CA VAL A 112 -0.97 -12.37 3.59
C VAL A 112 -0.62 -11.11 2.81
N ILE A 113 -0.48 -11.21 1.50
CA ILE A 113 -0.16 -10.04 0.66
C ILE A 113 -1.30 -9.02 0.67
N PHE A 114 -2.57 -9.46 0.67
CA PHE A 114 -3.71 -8.54 0.80
C PHE A 114 -3.69 -7.79 2.13
N VAL A 115 -3.52 -8.50 3.25
CA VAL A 115 -3.48 -7.88 4.58
C VAL A 115 -2.29 -6.92 4.67
N LEU A 116 -1.10 -7.36 4.25
CA LEU A 116 0.11 -6.54 4.27
C LEU A 116 -0.04 -5.27 3.44
N THR A 117 -0.47 -5.38 2.18
CA THR A 117 -0.63 -4.21 1.30
C THR A 117 -1.72 -3.26 1.80
N THR A 118 -2.80 -3.77 2.37
CA THR A 118 -3.86 -2.95 2.99
C THR A 118 -3.34 -2.23 4.23
N SER A 119 -2.57 -2.91 5.09
CA SER A 119 -1.94 -2.28 6.26
C SER A 119 -0.93 -1.21 5.87
N LEU A 120 -0.15 -1.44 4.80
CA LEU A 120 0.78 -0.46 4.26
C LEU A 120 0.03 0.77 3.74
N GLN A 121 -1.08 0.61 2.99
CA GLN A 121 -1.92 1.73 2.57
C GLN A 121 -2.48 2.51 3.76
N ALA A 122 -2.95 1.83 4.81
CA ALA A 122 -3.39 2.48 6.04
C ALA A 122 -2.25 3.27 6.71
N SER A 123 -1.04 2.71 6.74
CA SER A 123 0.13 3.38 7.31
C SER A 123 0.48 4.67 6.58
N VAL A 124 0.33 4.71 5.24
CA VAL A 124 0.54 5.93 4.44
C VAL A 124 -0.36 7.08 4.90
N PHE A 125 -1.62 6.80 5.27
CA PHE A 125 -2.53 7.83 5.79
C PHE A 125 -2.20 8.23 7.24
N LEU A 126 -1.68 7.32 8.05
CA LEU A 126 -1.38 7.59 9.45
C LEU A 126 -0.10 8.40 9.64
N THR A 127 0.89 8.21 8.76
CA THR A 127 2.21 8.82 8.91
C THR A 127 2.38 10.15 8.17
N ASN A 128 1.47 10.50 7.25
CA ASN A 128 1.56 11.70 6.41
C ASN A 128 0.37 12.64 6.66
#